data_AF-A0A9D6X2Y4-F1
#
_entry.id   AF-A0A9D6X2Y4-F1
#
_cell.length_a   1.000
_cell.length_b   1.000
_cell.length_c   1.000
_cell.angle_alpha   90.00
_cell.angle_beta   90.00
_cell.angle_gamma   90.00
#
_symmetry.space_group_name_H-M   'P 1'
#
loop_
_entity.id
_entity.type
_entity.pdbx_description
1 polymer ?
#
loop_
_entity_poly.entity_id
_entity_poly.type
_entity_poly.pdbx_seq_one_letter_code
_entity_poly.pdbx_strand_id
1 'polypeptide(L)'
;MLTETIQTDDKLRAARLEARMTTQQKALLQHAAALSGRTLSEFVVASAEEAAAKVIQEHETIQLSRAEQIAFVTALLKPRAPNARLRKAAAKYRQQMGL
;
A
#
# COMPACT_ATOMS: atom_id res chain seq x y z
N MET A 1 5.74 30.36 -7.22
CA MET A 1 5.08 30.49 -5.89
C MET A 1 3.72 29.83 -5.96
N LEU A 2 3.61 28.60 -5.47
CA LEU A 2 2.38 27.95 -5.02
C LEU A 2 2.81 26.98 -3.92
N THR A 3 3.02 27.50 -2.72
CA THR A 3 3.16 26.67 -1.52
C THR A 3 1.76 26.26 -1.12
N GLU A 4 1.31 25.09 -1.59
CA GLU A 4 0.17 24.42 -0.97
C GLU A 4 0.61 24.00 0.43
N THR A 5 0.18 24.79 1.40
CA THR A 5 0.29 24.49 2.81
C THR A 5 -0.45 23.19 3.06
N ILE A 6 0.27 22.08 3.20
CA ILE A 6 -0.28 20.84 3.75
C ILE A 6 -0.80 21.20 5.15
N GLN A 7 -2.12 21.33 5.26
CA GLN A 7 -2.80 21.65 6.51
C GLN A 7 -2.46 20.57 7.54
N THR A 8 -1.67 20.95 8.53
CA THR A 8 -1.32 20.11 9.67
C THR A 8 -2.47 20.13 10.67
N ASP A 9 -3.57 19.45 10.36
CA ASP A 9 -4.69 19.21 11.30
C ASP A 9 -4.45 17.95 12.17
N ASP A 10 -3.19 17.53 12.27
CA ASP A 10 -2.79 16.20 12.76
C ASP A 10 -2.59 16.14 14.30
N LYS A 11 -3.01 17.16 15.04
CA LYS A 11 -2.83 17.20 16.51
C LYS A 11 -4.06 16.79 17.32
N LEU A 12 -5.22 16.59 16.69
CA LEU A 12 -6.40 16.09 17.38
C LEU A 12 -6.63 14.63 17.02
N ARG A 13 -6.38 13.73 17.99
CA ARG A 13 -6.77 12.30 17.92
C ARG A 13 -8.30 12.18 17.97
N ALA A 14 -8.97 12.59 16.89
CA ALA A 14 -10.43 12.64 16.79
C ALA A 14 -11.05 11.30 16.40
N ALA A 15 -10.29 10.43 15.72
CA ALA A 15 -10.73 9.10 15.31
C ALA A 15 -10.43 8.05 16.40
N ARG A 16 -11.31 7.05 16.52
CA ARG A 16 -11.16 5.92 17.45
C ARG A 16 -11.10 4.61 16.70
N LEU A 17 -10.17 3.75 17.12
CA LEU A 17 -10.11 2.35 16.71
C LEU A 17 -10.86 1.49 17.74
N GLU A 18 -11.96 0.87 17.32
CA GLU A 18 -12.72 -0.07 18.15
C GLU A 18 -12.38 -1.51 17.74
N ALA A 19 -11.76 -2.25 18.66
CA ALA A 19 -11.43 -3.66 18.44
C ALA A 19 -11.74 -4.48 19.69
N ARG A 20 -12.41 -5.61 19.52
CA ARG A 20 -12.57 -6.61 20.57
C ARG A 20 -11.38 -7.57 20.54
N MET A 21 -10.83 -7.87 21.71
CA MET A 21 -9.72 -8.79 21.86
C MET A 21 -9.94 -9.72 23.05
N THR A 22 -9.35 -10.90 22.99
CA THR A 22 -9.35 -11.84 24.11
C THR A 22 -8.41 -11.36 25.22
N THR A 23 -8.58 -11.92 26.42
CA THR A 23 -7.68 -11.63 27.56
C THR A 23 -6.23 -11.98 27.24
N GLN A 24 -6.00 -13.08 26.52
CA GLN A 24 -4.66 -13.51 26.11
C GLN A 24 -4.02 -12.51 25.13
N GLN A 25 -4.78 -12.03 24.14
CA GLN A 25 -4.30 -10.99 23.22
C GLN A 25 -3.94 -9.71 23.95
N LYS A 26 -4.79 -9.27 24.89
CA LYS A 26 -4.52 -8.09 25.71
C LYS A 26 -3.23 -8.24 26.51
N ALA A 27 -3.04 -9.38 27.19
CA ALA A 27 -1.84 -9.63 28.00
C ALA A 27 -0.55 -9.62 27.14
N LEU A 28 -0.60 -10.25 25.96
CA LEU A 28 0.51 -10.27 25.01
C LEU A 28 0.88 -8.85 24.56
N LEU A 29 -0.10 -8.07 24.11
CA LEU A 29 0.11 -6.71 23.63
C LEU A 29 0.59 -5.77 24.75
N GLN A 30 0.08 -5.94 25.97
CA GLN A 30 0.53 -5.17 27.14
C GLN A 30 1.99 -5.46 27.48
N HIS A 31 2.40 -6.72 27.43
CA HIS A 31 3.78 -7.10 27.66
C HIS A 31 4.72 -6.49 26.59
N ALA A 32 4.35 -6.59 25.32
CA ALA A 32 5.11 -5.98 24.22
C ALA A 32 5.19 -4.45 24.33
N ALA A 33 4.09 -3.79 24.70
CA ALA A 33 4.06 -2.35 24.94
C ALA A 33 5.00 -1.93 26.08
N ALA A 34 4.99 -2.68 27.19
CA ALA A 34 5.88 -2.44 28.32
C ALA A 34 7.36 -2.58 27.94
N LEU A 35 7.72 -3.63 27.19
CA LEU A 35 9.08 -3.82 26.66
C LEU A 35 9.50 -2.69 25.71
N SER A 36 8.54 -2.10 24.99
CA SER A 36 8.78 -0.99 24.07
C SER A 36 8.78 0.39 24.75
N GLY A 37 8.52 0.45 26.06
CA GLY A 37 8.43 1.71 26.82
C GLY A 37 7.24 2.59 26.43
N ARG A 38 6.15 2.00 25.93
CA ARG A 38 4.96 2.71 25.43
C ARG A 38 3.69 2.25 26.14
N THR A 39 2.65 3.07 26.10
CA THR A 39 1.32 2.62 26.53
C THR A 39 0.76 1.57 25.56
N LEU A 40 -0.19 0.74 26.01
CA LEU A 40 -0.86 -0.25 25.15
C LEU A 40 -1.48 0.41 23.91
N SER A 41 -2.15 1.56 24.08
CA SER A 41 -2.79 2.28 22.97
C SER A 41 -1.77 2.78 21.95
N GLU A 42 -0.67 3.38 22.40
CA GLU A 42 0.40 3.83 21.50
C GLU A 42 1.06 2.67 20.77
N PHE A 43 1.29 1.55 21.47
CA PHE A 43 1.83 0.35 20.84
C PHE A 43 0.90 -0.17 19.74
N VAL A 44 -0.39 -0.32 20.04
CA VAL A 44 -1.37 -0.85 19.08
C VAL A 44 -1.49 0.06 17.85
N VAL A 45 -1.57 1.38 18.03
CA VAL A 45 -1.67 2.32 16.91
C VAL A 45 -0.41 2.27 16.05
N ALA A 46 0.78 2.34 16.66
CA ALA A 46 2.03 2.30 15.91
C ALA A 46 2.24 0.98 15.17
N SER A 47 1.92 -0.16 15.80
CA SER A 47 2.01 -1.48 15.15
C SER A 47 0.99 -1.64 14.01
N ALA A 48 -0.21 -1.08 14.16
CA ALA A 48 -1.22 -1.09 13.10
C ALA A 48 -0.79 -0.23 11.90
N GLU A 49 -0.21 0.95 12.15
CA GLU A 49 0.35 1.82 11.10
C GLU A 49 1.49 1.14 10.35
N GLU A 50 2.44 0.51 11.06
CA GLU A 50 3.55 -0.23 10.44
C GLU A 50 3.05 -1.39 9.58
N ALA A 51 2.10 -2.18 10.10
CA ALA A 51 1.51 -3.29 9.37
C ALA A 51 0.74 -2.80 8.12
N ALA A 52 -0.02 -1.71 8.25
CA ALA A 52 -0.73 -1.11 7.13
C ALA A 52 0.23 -0.62 6.03
N ALA A 53 1.29 0.10 6.41
CA ALA A 53 2.30 0.59 5.49
C ALA A 53 2.97 -0.56 4.72
N LYS A 54 3.29 -1.67 5.41
CA LYS A 54 3.85 -2.86 4.79
C LYS A 54 2.90 -3.48 3.78
N VAL A 55 1.63 -3.67 4.14
CA VAL A 55 0.62 -4.25 3.24
C VAL A 55 0.42 -3.37 2.00
N ILE A 56 0.35 -2.06 2.17
CA ILE A 56 0.23 -1.10 1.06
C ILE A 56 1.45 -1.22 0.14
N GLN A 57 2.66 -1.19 0.71
CA GLN A 57 3.90 -1.31 -0.05
C GLN A 57 3.93 -2.61 -0.87
N GLU A 58 3.54 -3.74 -0.27
CA GLU A 58 3.50 -5.05 -0.93
C GLU A 58 2.53 -5.10 -2.12
N HIS A 59 1.42 -4.36 -2.07
CA HIS A 59 0.40 -4.37 -3.12
C HIS A 59 0.61 -3.30 -4.20
N GLU A 60 1.18 -2.15 -3.83
CA GLU A 60 1.32 -1.00 -4.73
C GLU A 60 2.71 -0.91 -5.38
N THR A 61 3.70 -1.62 -4.85
CA THR A 61 5.08 -1.55 -5.35
C THR A 61 5.48 -2.82 -6.09
N ILE A 62 5.90 -2.67 -7.35
CA ILE A 62 6.54 -3.76 -8.10
C ILE A 62 8.05 -3.68 -7.87
N GLN A 63 8.59 -4.66 -7.14
CA GLN A 63 10.04 -4.82 -6.96
C GLN A 63 10.62 -5.58 -8.16
N LEU A 64 11.45 -4.92 -8.95
CA LEU A 64 12.10 -5.50 -10.12
C LEU A 64 13.59 -5.76 -9.85
N SER A 65 14.08 -6.93 -10.23
CA SER A 65 15.52 -7.20 -10.32
C SER A 65 16.19 -6.28 -11.33
N ARG A 66 17.52 -6.19 -11.31
CA ARG A 66 18.25 -5.32 -12.25
C ARG A 66 17.95 -5.66 -13.72
N ALA A 67 17.82 -6.95 -14.04
CA ALA A 67 17.50 -7.38 -15.39
C ALA A 67 16.09 -6.95 -15.81
N GLU A 68 15.12 -7.08 -14.91
CA GLU A 68 13.73 -6.68 -15.15
C GLU A 68 13.60 -5.16 -15.25
N GLN A 69 14.34 -4.39 -14.45
CA GLN A 69 14.39 -2.92 -14.56
C GLN A 69 14.87 -2.49 -15.94
N ILE A 70 15.96 -3.09 -16.45
CA ILE A 70 16.48 -2.81 -17.80
C ILE A 70 15.42 -3.17 -18.85
N ALA A 71 14.77 -4.33 -18.73
CA ALA A 71 13.73 -4.77 -19.65
C ALA A 71 12.53 -3.80 -19.64
N PHE A 72 12.08 -3.38 -18.46
CA PHE A 72 10.98 -2.45 -18.27
C PHE A 72 11.29 -1.08 -18.89
N VAL A 73 12.44 -0.48 -18.54
CA VAL A 73 12.84 0.83 -19.10
C VAL A 73 13.06 0.73 -20.61
N THR A 74 13.64 -0.36 -21.11
CA THR A 74 13.79 -0.58 -22.56
C THR A 74 12.44 -0.65 -23.25
N ALA A 75 11.44 -1.32 -22.65
CA ALA A 75 10.09 -1.39 -23.19
C ALA A 75 9.38 -0.03 -23.23
N LEU A 76 9.63 0.84 -22.24
CA LEU A 76 9.13 2.22 -22.22
C LEU A 76 9.79 3.09 -23.30
N LEU A 77 11.12 3.00 -23.44
CA LEU A 77 11.89 3.83 -24.38
C LEU A 77 11.79 3.34 -25.83
N LYS A 78 11.56 2.04 -26.03
CA LYS A 78 11.44 1.40 -27.35
C LYS A 78 10.18 0.52 -27.39
N PRO A 79 8.99 1.14 -27.42
CA PRO A 79 7.74 0.40 -27.38
C PRO A 79 7.61 -0.47 -28.64
N ARG A 80 7.29 -1.74 -28.43
CA ARG A 80 7.05 -2.70 -29.52
C ARG A 80 5.60 -2.57 -29.99
N ALA A 81 5.39 -2.67 -31.30
CA ALA A 81 4.04 -2.70 -31.85
C ALA A 81 3.25 -3.91 -31.29
N PRO A 82 1.95 -3.75 -30.97
CA PRO A 82 1.09 -4.85 -30.54
C PRO A 82 1.10 -6.01 -31.54
N ASN A 83 1.34 -7.23 -31.03
CA ASN A 83 1.32 -8.41 -31.89
C ASN A 83 -0.11 -8.72 -32.40
N ALA A 84 -0.23 -9.62 -33.38
CA ALA A 84 -1.52 -9.99 -33.98
C ALA A 84 -2.54 -10.51 -32.95
N ARG A 85 -2.08 -11.25 -31.93
CA ARG A 85 -2.94 -11.79 -30.87
C ARG A 85 -3.51 -10.68 -29.99
N LEU A 86 -2.67 -9.72 -29.57
CA LEU A 86 -3.09 -8.57 -28.77
C LEU A 86 -4.08 -7.67 -29.55
N ARG A 87 -3.83 -7.44 -30.84
CA ARG A 87 -4.76 -6.69 -31.70
C ARG A 87 -6.12 -7.38 -31.81
N LYS A 88 -6.14 -8.71 -31.99
CA LYS A 88 -7.39 -9.49 -32.06
C LYS A 88 -8.15 -9.46 -30.73
N ALA A 89 -7.44 -9.58 -29.60
CA ALA A 89 -8.05 -9.49 -28.27
C ALA A 89 -8.68 -8.10 -28.02
N ALA A 90 -7.97 -7.03 -28.36
CA ALA A 90 -8.48 -5.66 -28.23
C ALA A 90 -9.70 -5.39 -29.15
N ALA A 91 -9.73 -5.97 -30.36
CA ALA A 91 -10.89 -5.88 -31.24
C ALA A 91 -12.11 -6.62 -30.65
N LYS A 92 -11.91 -7.83 -30.12
CA LYS A 92 -12.98 -8.60 -29.46
C LYS A 92 -13.53 -7.86 -28.24
N TYR A 93 -12.67 -7.27 -27.42
CA TYR A 93 -13.08 -6.50 -26.25
C TYR A 93 -13.97 -5.31 -26.63
N ARG A 94 -13.59 -4.55 -27.67
CA ARG A 94 -14.39 -3.42 -28.18
C ARG A 94 -15.78 -3.86 -28.63
N GLN A 95 -15.86 -4.95 -29.40
CA GLN A 95 -17.13 -5.53 -29.83
C GLN A 95 -18.02 -5.95 -28.66
N GLN A 96 -17.44 -6.50 -27.58
CA GLN A 96 -18.20 -6.92 -26.40
C GLN A 96 -18.69 -5.75 -25.55
N MET A 97 -17.95 -4.65 -25.52
CA MET A 97 -18.26 -3.44 -24.75
C MET A 97 -19.07 -2.40 -25.54
N GLY A 98 -19.42 -2.66 -26.80
CA GLY A 98 -20.16 -1.73 -27.66
C GLY A 98 -19.38 -0.47 -28.06
N LEU A 99 -18.04 -0.55 -28.07
CA LEU A 99 -17.10 0.50 -28.48
C LEU A 99 -16.70 0.39 -29.95
#